data_AF-A0A7S0PYW6-F1
#
_entry.id   AF-A0A7S0PYW6-F1
#
_cell.length_a   1.000
_cell.length_b   1.000
_cell.length_c   1.000
_cell.angle_alpha   90.00
_cell.angle_beta   90.00
_cell.angle_gamma   90.00
#
_symmetry.space_group_name_H-M   'P 1'
#
loop_
_entity.id
_entity.type
_entity.pdbx_description
1 polymer ?
#
loop_
_entity_poly.entity_id
_entity_poly.type
_entity_poly.pdbx_seq_one_letter_code
_entity_poly.pdbx_strand_id
1 'polypeptide(L)'
;AALPEVLPLLLSCLSASEIEVSQCTMAFLHAYVGRLRKLLPSREQLAAHADHLQQLLLVMARKSVHPEDYCFDAEDEAEEAFNSYRREMATLFKGISRLHASLAQLFVRSMLSSTLDSLASVPWGHVEVSLWLLYQLGEGLPEAAIRDKGGVFSTMMTSLLASPASAHHHQAVQLLYFEILVRYYRFFLVQPEYLHTALSSFLDGRGLRNPNPVVRQRVCYLILRFVKLTLKVATSHFLAAVSTLTLPLATPPADEPPGLLPSGISPSPPSP
;
A
#
# COMPACT_ATOMS: atom_id res chain seq x y z
N ALA A 1 -2.75 16.93 -34.46
CA ALA A 1 -2.17 16.05 -35.49
C ALA A 1 -0.94 15.28 -34.98
N ALA A 2 0.02 15.87 -34.27
CA ALA A 2 1.28 15.18 -33.90
C ALA A 2 1.24 14.24 -32.66
N LEU A 3 0.15 14.23 -31.88
CA LEU A 3 0.11 13.52 -30.60
C LEU A 3 0.27 11.99 -30.71
N PRO A 4 -0.38 11.29 -31.67
CA PRO A 4 -0.22 9.84 -31.84
C PRO A 4 1.19 9.44 -32.29
N GLU A 5 1.91 10.31 -32.99
CA GLU A 5 3.27 10.03 -33.50
C GLU A 5 4.34 10.24 -32.41
N VAL A 6 4.11 11.19 -31.50
CA VAL A 6 5.05 11.51 -30.41
C VAL A 6 4.88 10.56 -29.22
N LEU A 7 3.70 9.96 -29.05
CA LEU A 7 3.41 9.10 -27.90
C LEU A 7 4.31 7.85 -27.79
N PRO A 8 4.57 7.08 -28.88
CA PRO A 8 5.47 5.93 -28.81
C PRO A 8 6.89 6.33 -28.39
N LEU A 9 7.39 7.48 -28.85
CA LEU A 9 8.70 8.00 -28.46
C LEU A 9 8.73 8.37 -26.97
N LEU A 10 7.68 9.03 -26.48
CA LEU A 10 7.56 9.35 -25.05
C LEU A 10 7.49 8.10 -24.17
N LEU A 11 6.74 7.09 -24.59
CA LEU A 11 6.68 5.81 -23.88
C LEU A 11 8.03 5.10 -23.89
N SER A 12 8.75 5.15 -25.02
CA SER A 12 10.12 4.62 -25.13
C SER A 12 11.06 5.32 -24.13
N CYS A 13 11.07 6.64 -24.11
CA CYS A 13 11.89 7.41 -23.17
C CYS A 13 11.49 7.17 -21.70
N LEU A 14 10.19 7.10 -21.40
CA LEU A 14 9.70 6.77 -20.07
C LEU A 14 10.15 5.37 -19.63
N SER A 15 10.19 4.41 -20.56
CA SER A 15 10.61 3.03 -20.32
C SER A 15 12.13 2.80 -20.23
N ALA A 16 12.94 3.84 -20.42
CA ALA A 16 14.39 3.75 -20.33
C ALA A 16 14.85 3.19 -18.98
N SER A 17 16.00 2.47 -18.97
CA SER A 17 16.61 1.93 -17.74
C SER A 17 16.92 3.07 -16.76
N GLU A 18 17.61 4.08 -17.26
CA GLU A 18 18.04 5.24 -16.49
C GLU A 18 16.84 6.07 -16.03
N ILE A 19 16.79 6.36 -14.73
CA ILE A 19 15.76 7.20 -14.13
C ILE A 19 15.80 8.60 -14.73
N GLU A 20 16.99 9.15 -14.98
CA GLU A 20 17.17 10.51 -15.54
C GLU A 20 16.48 10.67 -16.90
N VAL A 21 16.66 9.70 -17.80
CA VAL A 21 16.04 9.71 -19.13
C VAL A 21 14.52 9.64 -19.01
N SER A 22 14.03 8.79 -18.11
CA SER A 22 12.60 8.68 -17.82
C SER A 22 12.04 9.98 -17.23
N GLN A 23 12.76 10.61 -16.29
CA GLN A 23 12.36 11.82 -15.60
C GLN A 23 12.26 13.03 -16.53
N CYS A 24 13.11 13.11 -17.56
CA CYS A 24 13.00 14.13 -18.62
C CYS A 24 11.62 14.14 -19.32
N THR A 25 10.89 13.02 -19.31
CA THR A 25 9.54 12.93 -19.91
C THR A 25 8.42 13.33 -18.96
N MET A 26 8.66 13.35 -17.64
CA MET A 26 7.63 13.54 -16.63
C MET A 26 6.90 14.87 -16.76
N ALA A 27 7.64 15.97 -16.93
CA ALA A 27 7.04 17.30 -17.08
C ALA A 27 6.05 17.36 -18.26
N PHE A 28 6.40 16.73 -19.39
CA PHE A 28 5.51 16.62 -20.53
C PHE A 28 4.29 15.75 -20.20
N LEU A 29 4.49 14.56 -19.60
CA LEU A 29 3.39 13.63 -19.30
C LEU A 29 2.38 14.23 -18.32
N HIS A 30 2.84 14.94 -17.29
CA HIS A 30 1.98 15.69 -16.37
C HIS A 30 1.18 16.77 -17.10
N ALA A 31 1.82 17.57 -17.94
CA ALA A 31 1.15 18.59 -18.75
C ALA A 31 0.15 17.97 -19.73
N TYR A 32 0.50 16.84 -20.34
CA TYR A 32 -0.33 16.09 -21.26
C TYR A 32 -1.59 15.56 -20.56
N VAL A 33 -1.46 14.82 -19.46
CA VAL A 33 -2.59 14.32 -18.66
C VAL A 33 -3.45 15.48 -18.14
N GLY A 34 -2.83 16.59 -17.72
CA GLY A 34 -3.55 17.79 -17.28
C GLY A 34 -4.37 18.46 -18.40
N ARG A 35 -3.89 18.43 -19.64
CA ARG A 35 -4.58 19.01 -20.81
C ARG A 35 -5.56 18.04 -21.46
N LEU A 36 -5.38 16.73 -21.33
CA LEU A 36 -6.22 15.70 -21.94
C LEU A 36 -7.70 15.89 -21.61
N ARG A 37 -8.03 16.30 -20.37
CA ARG A 37 -9.43 16.58 -19.99
C ARG A 37 -10.07 17.70 -20.83
N LYS A 38 -9.29 18.70 -21.24
CA LYS A 38 -9.78 19.80 -22.11
C LYS A 38 -9.83 19.38 -23.57
N LEU A 39 -8.89 18.54 -24.01
CA LEU A 39 -8.77 18.08 -25.39
C LEU A 39 -9.79 16.98 -25.73
N LEU A 40 -10.16 16.16 -24.75
CA LEU A 40 -11.10 15.04 -24.86
C LEU A 40 -12.28 15.24 -23.89
N PRO A 41 -13.14 16.24 -24.14
CA PRO A 41 -14.26 16.54 -23.24
C PRO A 41 -15.35 15.46 -23.24
N SER A 42 -15.47 14.66 -24.30
CA SER A 42 -16.48 13.59 -24.37
C SER A 42 -15.93 12.24 -23.87
N ARG A 43 -16.83 11.40 -23.33
CA ARG A 43 -16.50 10.05 -22.87
C ARG A 43 -15.99 9.15 -24.01
N GLU A 44 -16.55 9.32 -25.21
CA GLU A 44 -16.15 8.54 -26.41
C GLU A 44 -14.73 8.86 -26.84
N GLN A 45 -14.36 10.15 -26.86
CA GLN A 45 -13.01 10.59 -27.18
C GLN A 45 -11.99 10.10 -26.15
N LEU A 46 -12.36 10.13 -24.87
CA LEU A 46 -11.53 9.59 -23.80
C LEU A 46 -11.35 8.07 -23.93
N ALA A 47 -12.41 7.34 -24.29
CA ALA A 47 -12.36 5.90 -24.53
C ALA A 47 -11.44 5.55 -25.72
N ALA A 48 -11.45 6.35 -26.79
CA ALA A 48 -10.55 6.18 -27.93
C ALA A 48 -9.06 6.36 -27.57
N HIS A 49 -8.74 6.95 -26.42
CA HIS A 49 -7.37 7.11 -25.91
C HIS A 49 -7.05 6.14 -24.75
N ALA A 50 -7.94 5.19 -24.45
CA ALA A 50 -7.77 4.28 -23.32
C ALA A 50 -6.52 3.39 -23.46
N ASP A 51 -6.24 2.88 -24.66
CA ASP A 51 -5.07 2.01 -24.90
C ASP A 51 -3.75 2.71 -24.57
N HIS A 52 -3.63 3.98 -24.96
CA HIS A 52 -2.47 4.82 -24.66
C HIS A 52 -2.30 5.06 -23.16
N LEU A 53 -3.40 5.36 -22.46
CA LEU A 53 -3.37 5.52 -21.00
C LEU A 53 -3.04 4.20 -20.30
N GLN A 54 -3.51 3.07 -20.84
CA GLN A 54 -3.20 1.74 -20.31
C GLN A 54 -1.71 1.40 -20.48
N GLN A 55 -1.11 1.67 -21.64
CA GLN A 55 0.32 1.50 -21.87
C GLN A 55 1.14 2.38 -20.92
N LEU A 56 0.72 3.64 -20.73
CA LEU A 56 1.35 4.54 -19.78
C LEU A 56 1.29 3.96 -18.36
N LEU A 57 0.12 3.53 -17.88
CA LEU A 57 -0.04 2.88 -16.57
C LEU A 57 0.86 1.66 -16.40
N LEU A 58 1.03 0.84 -17.44
CA LEU A 58 1.90 -0.33 -17.42
C LEU A 58 3.37 0.05 -17.24
N VAL A 59 3.87 1.01 -18.03
CA VAL A 59 5.27 1.48 -17.93
C VAL A 59 5.51 2.11 -16.55
N MET A 60 4.57 2.93 -16.07
CA MET A 60 4.65 3.55 -14.76
C MET A 60 4.73 2.52 -13.63
N ALA A 61 3.90 1.47 -13.67
CA ALA A 61 3.94 0.39 -12.68
C ALA A 61 5.31 -0.30 -12.68
N ARG A 62 5.85 -0.64 -13.87
CA ARG A 62 7.17 -1.27 -13.99
C ARG A 62 8.30 -0.39 -13.44
N LYS A 63 8.29 0.90 -13.78
CA LYS A 63 9.29 1.88 -13.31
C LYS A 63 9.16 2.24 -11.82
N SER A 64 8.06 1.86 -11.18
CA SER A 64 7.84 2.09 -9.74
C SER A 64 8.30 0.94 -8.85
N VAL A 65 8.79 -0.16 -9.44
CA VAL A 65 9.37 -1.30 -8.70
C VAL A 65 10.70 -0.86 -8.12
N HIS A 66 10.91 -1.16 -6.84
CA HIS A 66 12.18 -0.87 -6.19
C HIS A 66 13.32 -1.62 -6.90
N PRO A 67 14.49 -0.97 -7.07
CA PRO A 67 15.72 -1.66 -7.47
C PRO A 67 16.04 -2.86 -6.56
N GLU A 68 16.75 -3.86 -7.08
CA GLU A 68 17.09 -5.07 -6.33
C GLU A 68 18.04 -4.79 -5.15
N ASP A 69 18.85 -3.75 -5.28
CA ASP A 69 19.83 -3.26 -4.32
C ASP A 69 19.28 -2.17 -3.37
N TYR A 70 17.99 -1.82 -3.49
CA TYR A 70 17.38 -0.75 -2.70
C TYR A 70 17.46 -1.03 -1.19
N CYS A 71 18.03 -0.10 -0.43
CA CYS A 71 18.12 -0.20 1.02
C CYS A 71 17.07 0.67 1.73
N PHE A 72 16.18 0.06 2.52
CA PHE A 72 15.14 0.80 3.26
C PHE A 72 15.65 1.59 4.46
N ASP A 73 16.86 1.27 4.93
CA ASP A 73 17.46 1.87 6.13
C ASP A 73 18.58 2.88 5.78
N ALA A 74 18.91 3.02 4.49
CA ALA A 74 19.91 3.97 4.02
C ALA A 74 19.29 5.34 3.71
N GLU A 75 20.04 6.39 4.03
CA GLU A 75 19.75 7.78 3.65
C GLU A 75 20.75 8.25 2.58
N ASP A 76 20.90 7.46 1.54
CA ASP A 76 21.75 7.72 0.39
C ASP A 76 21.01 8.50 -0.72
N GLU A 77 21.83 9.18 -1.54
CA GLU A 77 21.34 10.07 -2.59
C GLU A 77 20.56 9.30 -3.68
N ALA A 78 20.92 8.04 -3.95
CA ALA A 78 20.27 7.23 -4.97
C ALA A 78 18.84 6.82 -4.56
N GLU A 79 18.64 6.43 -3.31
CA GLU A 79 17.36 6.04 -2.73
C GLU A 79 16.43 7.23 -2.66
N GLU A 80 16.94 8.41 -2.24
CA GLU A 80 16.15 9.64 -2.24
C GLU A 80 15.79 10.08 -3.67
N ALA A 81 16.70 9.94 -4.64
CA ALA A 81 16.42 10.19 -6.04
C ALA A 81 15.30 9.26 -6.57
N PHE A 82 15.36 7.97 -6.25
CA PHE A 82 14.30 7.01 -6.58
C PHE A 82 12.98 7.36 -5.90
N ASN A 83 12.99 7.69 -4.61
CA ASN A 83 11.81 8.09 -3.86
C ASN A 83 11.18 9.39 -4.39
N SER A 84 11.99 10.34 -4.83
CA SER A 84 11.54 11.54 -5.54
C SER A 84 10.86 11.19 -6.86
N TYR A 85 11.51 10.38 -7.69
CA TYR A 85 10.95 9.89 -8.95
C TYR A 85 9.63 9.14 -8.75
N ARG A 86 9.55 8.27 -7.74
CA ARG A 86 8.36 7.50 -7.39
C ARG A 86 7.21 8.40 -6.92
N ARG A 87 7.50 9.52 -6.24
CA ARG A 87 6.50 10.55 -5.88
C ARG A 87 5.94 11.26 -7.12
N GLU A 88 6.78 11.56 -8.10
CA GLU A 88 6.33 12.12 -9.39
C GLU A 88 5.42 11.12 -10.13
N MET A 89 5.81 9.85 -10.16
CA MET A 89 5.04 8.77 -10.77
C MET A 89 3.66 8.61 -10.11
N ALA A 90 3.59 8.67 -8.78
CA ALA A 90 2.34 8.65 -8.03
C ALA A 90 1.43 9.83 -8.43
N THR A 91 2.01 11.01 -8.61
CA THR A 91 1.26 12.22 -8.99
C THR A 91 0.65 12.06 -10.38
N LEU A 92 1.41 11.48 -11.32
CA LEU A 92 0.94 11.21 -12.68
C LEU A 92 -0.19 10.18 -12.65
N PHE A 93 -0.04 9.13 -11.85
CA PHE A 93 -1.02 8.05 -11.71
C PHE A 93 -2.34 8.58 -11.15
N LYS A 94 -2.27 9.44 -10.13
CA LYS A 94 -3.45 10.13 -9.57
C LYS A 94 -4.10 11.04 -10.62
N GLY A 95 -3.31 11.69 -11.47
CA GLY A 95 -3.79 12.46 -12.62
C GLY A 95 -4.63 11.61 -13.58
N ILE A 96 -4.10 10.46 -13.99
CA ILE A 96 -4.80 9.50 -14.86
C ILE A 96 -6.06 8.95 -14.17
N SER A 97 -5.97 8.63 -12.88
CA SER A 97 -7.11 8.13 -12.10
C SER A 97 -8.26 9.13 -12.02
N ARG A 98 -7.97 10.43 -11.88
CA ARG A 98 -8.98 11.49 -11.93
C ARG A 98 -9.53 11.71 -13.34
N LEU A 99 -8.72 11.49 -14.36
CA LEU A 99 -9.13 11.63 -15.76
C LEU A 99 -10.06 10.49 -16.18
N HIS A 100 -9.68 9.24 -15.88
CA HIS A 100 -10.36 8.02 -16.32
C HIS A 100 -10.45 6.98 -15.20
N ALA A 101 -11.28 7.25 -14.19
CA ALA A 101 -11.43 6.42 -12.99
C ALA A 101 -11.70 4.93 -13.25
N SER A 102 -12.54 4.60 -14.23
CA SER A 102 -12.84 3.20 -14.56
C SER A 102 -11.62 2.43 -15.09
N LEU A 103 -10.83 3.04 -15.98
CA LEU A 103 -9.62 2.45 -16.53
C LEU A 103 -8.58 2.21 -15.43
N ALA A 104 -8.34 3.21 -14.58
CA ALA A 104 -7.40 3.09 -13.47
C ALA A 104 -7.81 1.99 -12.48
N GLN A 105 -9.10 1.90 -12.13
CA GLN A 105 -9.59 0.83 -11.24
C GLN A 105 -9.44 -0.57 -11.86
N LEU A 106 -9.79 -0.72 -13.14
CA LEU A 106 -9.66 -2.02 -13.83
C LEU A 106 -8.20 -2.45 -13.96
N PHE A 107 -7.30 -1.50 -14.26
CA PHE A 107 -5.86 -1.75 -14.31
C PHE A 107 -5.32 -2.23 -12.96
N VAL A 108 -5.59 -1.49 -11.87
CA VAL A 108 -5.12 -1.87 -10.53
C VAL A 108 -5.73 -3.19 -10.09
N ARG A 109 -7.03 -3.42 -10.35
CA ARG A 109 -7.69 -4.69 -10.02
C ARG A 109 -7.01 -5.86 -10.74
N SER A 110 -6.74 -5.73 -12.04
CA SER A 110 -6.10 -6.78 -12.83
C SER A 110 -4.72 -7.12 -12.28
N MET A 111 -3.91 -6.11 -12.00
CA MET A 111 -2.57 -6.29 -11.48
C MET A 111 -2.61 -6.89 -10.06
N LEU A 112 -3.49 -6.39 -9.19
CA LEU A 112 -3.66 -6.90 -7.83
C LEU A 112 -4.13 -8.36 -7.82
N SER A 113 -5.12 -8.73 -8.65
CA SER A 113 -5.55 -10.14 -8.75
C SER A 113 -4.39 -11.02 -9.16
N SER A 114 -3.69 -10.66 -10.25
CA SER A 114 -2.57 -11.44 -10.76
C SER A 114 -1.45 -11.60 -9.73
N THR A 115 -1.15 -10.59 -8.92
CA THR A 115 -0.09 -10.67 -7.90
C THR A 115 -0.54 -11.46 -6.68
N LEU A 116 -1.79 -11.29 -6.22
CA LEU A 116 -2.30 -12.01 -5.06
C LEU A 116 -2.52 -13.51 -5.35
N ASP A 117 -2.96 -13.86 -6.57
CA ASP A 117 -3.17 -15.26 -6.99
C ASP A 117 -1.85 -16.04 -7.06
N SER A 118 -0.74 -15.35 -7.30
CA SER A 118 0.61 -15.93 -7.45
C SER A 118 1.60 -15.39 -6.41
N LEU A 119 1.13 -15.02 -5.22
CA LEU A 119 1.90 -14.26 -4.23
C LEU A 119 3.24 -14.93 -3.86
N ALA A 120 3.28 -16.26 -3.82
CA ALA A 120 4.48 -17.02 -3.44
C ALA A 120 5.57 -17.04 -4.54
N SER A 121 5.21 -16.83 -5.81
CA SER A 121 6.14 -16.89 -6.95
C SER A 121 6.50 -15.51 -7.51
N VAL A 122 5.81 -14.46 -7.09
CA VAL A 122 6.04 -13.10 -7.56
C VAL A 122 7.09 -12.41 -6.67
N PRO A 123 8.12 -11.75 -7.24
CA PRO A 123 9.08 -10.98 -6.46
C PRO A 123 8.40 -9.90 -5.62
N TRP A 124 8.92 -9.68 -4.40
CA TRP A 124 8.30 -8.77 -3.43
C TRP A 124 8.06 -7.35 -3.97
N GLY A 125 8.95 -6.84 -4.82
CA GLY A 125 8.83 -5.50 -5.41
C GLY A 125 7.62 -5.36 -6.33
N HIS A 126 7.26 -6.42 -7.06
CA HIS A 126 6.06 -6.43 -7.89
C HIS A 126 4.78 -6.54 -7.05
N VAL A 127 4.81 -7.34 -5.97
CA VAL A 127 3.73 -7.39 -4.99
C VAL A 127 3.52 -6.00 -4.38
N GLU A 128 4.60 -5.38 -3.90
CA GLU A 128 4.58 -4.06 -3.28
C GLU A 128 4.04 -2.99 -4.23
N VAL A 129 4.46 -2.95 -5.51
CA VAL A 129 3.91 -1.99 -6.49
C VAL A 129 2.41 -2.19 -6.70
N SER A 130 1.93 -3.43 -6.70
CA SER A 130 0.50 -3.69 -6.85
C SER A 130 -0.32 -3.14 -5.69
N LEU A 131 0.19 -3.30 -4.47
CA LEU A 131 -0.39 -2.69 -3.27
C LEU A 131 -0.23 -1.16 -3.28
N TRP A 132 0.90 -0.65 -3.77
CA TRP A 132 1.20 0.78 -3.81
C TRP A 132 0.26 1.50 -4.76
N LEU A 133 -0.03 0.95 -5.93
CA LEU A 133 -1.03 1.52 -6.83
C LEU A 133 -2.44 1.49 -6.22
N LEU A 134 -2.81 0.41 -5.51
CA LEU A 134 -4.03 0.40 -4.71
C LEU A 134 -4.01 1.51 -3.65
N TYR A 135 -2.90 1.73 -2.94
CA TYR A 135 -2.76 2.82 -1.98
C TYR A 135 -2.92 4.20 -2.65
N GLN A 136 -2.34 4.43 -3.83
CA GLN A 136 -2.44 5.73 -4.51
C GLN A 136 -3.85 6.05 -5.04
N LEU A 137 -4.69 5.05 -5.34
CA LEU A 137 -6.04 5.25 -5.88
C LEU A 137 -6.92 6.16 -5.02
N GLY A 138 -6.72 6.20 -3.70
CA GLY A 138 -7.57 6.91 -2.75
C GLY A 138 -7.58 8.42 -2.88
N GLU A 139 -6.56 8.99 -3.54
CA GLU A 139 -6.51 10.41 -3.90
C GLU A 139 -6.90 10.67 -5.37
N GLY A 140 -7.04 9.60 -6.16
CA GLY A 140 -7.40 9.64 -7.56
C GLY A 140 -8.90 9.45 -7.83
N LEU A 141 -9.59 8.69 -6.97
CA LEU A 141 -10.98 8.30 -7.15
C LEU A 141 -11.96 9.22 -6.41
N PRO A 142 -13.18 9.44 -6.96
CA PRO A 142 -14.27 10.06 -6.21
C PRO A 142 -14.65 9.24 -4.98
N GLU A 143 -15.03 9.89 -3.87
CA GLU A 143 -15.43 9.20 -2.63
C GLU A 143 -16.61 8.24 -2.84
N ALA A 144 -17.51 8.56 -3.77
CA ALA A 144 -18.62 7.67 -4.15
C ALA A 144 -18.13 6.31 -4.69
N ALA A 145 -17.06 6.28 -5.47
CA ALA A 145 -16.51 5.03 -6.02
C ALA A 145 -15.84 4.17 -4.93
N ILE A 146 -15.24 4.81 -3.92
CA ILE A 146 -14.62 4.12 -2.77
C ILE A 146 -15.68 3.50 -1.86
N ARG A 147 -16.84 4.14 -1.74
CA ARG A 147 -17.96 3.72 -0.87
C ARG A 147 -18.98 2.82 -1.56
N ASP A 148 -18.82 2.55 -2.85
CA ASP A 148 -19.73 1.73 -3.63
C ASP A 148 -19.65 0.26 -3.20
N LYS A 149 -20.69 -0.23 -2.52
CA LYS A 149 -20.76 -1.61 -2.04
C LYS A 149 -20.84 -2.55 -3.23
N GLY A 150 -19.88 -3.47 -3.34
CA GLY A 150 -19.79 -4.39 -4.49
C GLY A 150 -19.18 -3.76 -5.75
N GLY A 151 -18.79 -2.48 -5.70
CA GLY A 151 -18.05 -1.83 -6.77
C GLY A 151 -16.63 -2.38 -6.91
N VAL A 152 -15.94 -1.97 -7.99
CA VAL A 152 -14.59 -2.45 -8.32
C VAL A 152 -13.60 -2.21 -7.17
N PHE A 153 -13.67 -1.05 -6.51
CA PHE A 153 -12.83 -0.76 -5.34
C PHE A 153 -13.09 -1.72 -4.17
N SER A 154 -14.37 -1.99 -3.85
CA SER A 154 -14.75 -2.95 -2.81
C SER A 154 -14.21 -4.35 -3.12
N THR A 155 -14.25 -4.79 -4.39
CA THR A 155 -13.66 -6.09 -4.79
C THR A 155 -12.14 -6.15 -4.54
N MET A 156 -11.39 -5.07 -4.82
CA MET A 156 -9.95 -5.03 -4.56
C MET A 156 -9.63 -5.11 -3.06
N MET A 157 -10.38 -4.39 -2.22
CA MET A 157 -10.20 -4.42 -0.77
C MET A 157 -10.52 -5.80 -0.18
N THR A 158 -11.59 -6.44 -0.65
CA THR A 158 -11.97 -7.79 -0.19
C THR A 158 -10.97 -8.85 -0.63
N SER A 159 -10.47 -8.80 -1.88
CA SER A 159 -9.37 -9.67 -2.35
C SER A 159 -8.11 -9.48 -1.52
N LEU A 160 -7.73 -8.23 -1.20
CA LEU A 160 -6.58 -7.95 -0.35
C LEU A 160 -6.72 -8.58 1.04
N LEU A 161 -7.88 -8.40 1.69
CA LEU A 161 -8.16 -8.92 3.03
C LEU A 161 -8.21 -10.46 3.08
N ALA A 162 -8.65 -11.09 1.99
CA ALA A 162 -8.67 -12.55 1.86
C ALA A 162 -7.29 -13.14 1.56
N SER A 163 -6.35 -12.33 1.07
CA SER A 163 -5.01 -12.78 0.69
C SER A 163 -4.06 -12.89 1.89
N PRO A 164 -2.98 -13.70 1.78
CA PRO A 164 -1.93 -13.75 2.79
C PRO A 164 -0.91 -12.60 2.69
N ALA A 165 -1.22 -11.48 2.00
CA ALA A 165 -0.29 -10.36 1.80
C ALA A 165 0.22 -9.75 3.12
N SER A 166 -0.60 -9.74 4.18
CA SER A 166 -0.20 -9.31 5.52
C SER A 166 0.86 -10.20 6.19
N ALA A 167 0.96 -11.46 5.78
CA ALA A 167 1.95 -12.44 6.26
C ALA A 167 3.14 -12.61 5.30
N HIS A 168 3.26 -11.76 4.27
CA HIS A 168 4.34 -11.84 3.29
C HIS A 168 5.72 -11.71 3.95
N HIS A 169 6.76 -12.36 3.44
CA HIS A 169 8.08 -12.38 4.07
C HIS A 169 8.77 -11.00 4.12
N HIS A 170 8.51 -10.15 3.12
CA HIS A 170 9.15 -8.84 2.99
C HIS A 170 8.40 -7.73 3.73
N GLN A 171 9.11 -6.93 4.54
CA GLN A 171 8.53 -5.89 5.40
C GLN A 171 7.76 -4.79 4.63
N ALA A 172 8.25 -4.37 3.45
CA ALA A 172 7.59 -3.33 2.67
C ALA A 172 6.15 -3.72 2.27
N VAL A 173 5.93 -4.99 1.93
CA VAL A 173 4.60 -5.53 1.59
C VAL A 173 3.71 -5.55 2.83
N GLN A 174 4.23 -6.04 3.96
CA GLN A 174 3.49 -6.10 5.22
C GLN A 174 3.05 -4.70 5.69
N LEU A 175 3.97 -3.74 5.70
CA LEU A 175 3.69 -2.36 6.12
C LEU A 175 2.65 -1.71 5.22
N LEU A 176 2.83 -1.83 3.90
CA LEU A 176 1.94 -1.23 2.93
C LEU A 176 0.52 -1.82 3.00
N TYR A 177 0.39 -3.12 3.27
CA TYR A 177 -0.91 -3.74 3.58
C TYR A 177 -1.63 -3.00 4.72
N PHE A 178 -0.96 -2.77 5.85
CA PHE A 178 -1.59 -2.08 6.99
C PHE A 178 -1.88 -0.61 6.68
N GLU A 179 -1.00 0.08 5.95
CA GLU A 179 -1.22 1.46 5.53
C GLU A 179 -2.46 1.61 4.63
N ILE A 180 -2.71 0.64 3.74
CA ILE A 180 -3.93 0.57 2.92
C ILE A 180 -5.16 0.46 3.83
N LEU A 181 -5.14 -0.40 4.85
CA LEU A 181 -6.28 -0.55 5.76
C LEU A 181 -6.58 0.77 6.49
N VAL A 182 -5.55 1.48 6.97
CA VAL A 182 -5.72 2.77 7.64
C VAL A 182 -6.22 3.85 6.69
N ARG A 183 -5.65 3.93 5.49
CA ARG A 183 -6.02 4.91 4.47
C ARG A 183 -7.48 4.76 4.06
N TYR A 184 -7.92 3.52 3.87
CA TYR A 184 -9.26 3.19 3.44
C TYR A 184 -10.18 2.81 4.60
N TYR A 185 -9.99 3.37 5.80
CA TYR A 185 -10.84 3.08 6.96
C TYR A 185 -12.36 3.22 6.68
N ARG A 186 -12.74 4.13 5.77
CA ARG A 186 -14.14 4.34 5.35
C ARG A 186 -14.77 3.11 4.72
N PHE A 187 -14.00 2.24 4.07
CA PHE A 187 -14.47 0.94 3.57
C PHE A 187 -15.09 0.13 4.71
N PHE A 188 -14.41 0.05 5.86
CA PHE A 188 -14.89 -0.68 7.03
C PHE A 188 -16.09 -0.03 7.72
N LEU A 189 -16.29 1.28 7.56
CA LEU A 189 -17.51 1.96 8.04
C LEU A 189 -18.74 1.58 7.20
N VAL A 190 -18.52 1.31 5.92
CA VAL A 190 -19.57 0.91 4.97
C VAL A 190 -19.83 -0.60 5.06
N GLN A 191 -18.77 -1.40 5.27
CA GLN A 191 -18.76 -2.86 5.33
C GLN A 191 -18.11 -3.37 6.63
N PRO A 192 -18.79 -3.21 7.79
CA PRO A 192 -18.23 -3.54 9.10
C PRO A 192 -17.94 -5.04 9.30
N GLU A 193 -18.49 -5.92 8.46
CA GLU A 193 -18.21 -7.35 8.47
C GLU A 193 -16.71 -7.68 8.30
N TYR A 194 -15.95 -6.82 7.63
CA TYR A 194 -14.50 -6.99 7.42
C TYR A 194 -13.63 -6.45 8.55
N LEU A 195 -14.22 -5.75 9.53
CA LEU A 195 -13.49 -5.09 10.60
C LEU A 195 -12.77 -6.11 11.49
N HIS A 196 -13.41 -7.25 11.80
CA HIS A 196 -12.81 -8.31 12.58
C HIS A 196 -11.56 -8.88 11.89
N THR A 197 -11.63 -9.15 10.59
CA THR A 197 -10.49 -9.65 9.80
C THR A 197 -9.33 -8.65 9.80
N ALA A 198 -9.61 -7.37 9.61
CA ALA A 198 -8.60 -6.31 9.68
C ALA A 198 -7.95 -6.24 11.08
N LEU A 199 -8.74 -6.15 12.15
CA LEU A 199 -8.23 -6.08 13.52
C LEU A 199 -7.45 -7.32 13.91
N SER A 200 -7.89 -8.52 13.49
CA SER A 200 -7.16 -9.76 13.73
C SER A 200 -5.75 -9.69 13.14
N SER A 201 -5.61 -9.21 11.90
CA SER A 201 -4.29 -9.04 11.26
C SER A 201 -3.39 -8.04 11.97
N PHE A 202 -3.96 -7.01 12.61
CA PHE A 202 -3.20 -6.08 13.43
C PHE A 202 -2.69 -6.71 14.73
N LEU A 203 -3.47 -7.60 15.35
CA LEU A 203 -3.20 -8.10 16.71
C LEU A 203 -2.41 -9.41 16.76
N ASP A 204 -2.40 -10.18 15.67
CA ASP A 204 -1.70 -11.47 15.60
C ASP A 204 -0.21 -11.35 15.18
N GLY A 205 0.40 -12.49 14.82
CA GLY A 205 1.80 -12.60 14.39
C GLY A 205 2.16 -11.82 13.13
N ARG A 206 1.18 -11.27 12.41
CA ARG A 206 1.41 -10.42 11.24
C ARG A 206 1.66 -8.96 11.63
N GLY A 207 1.07 -8.52 12.74
CA GLY A 207 1.06 -7.13 13.16
C GLY A 207 1.86 -6.87 14.44
N LEU A 208 1.18 -6.67 15.58
CA LEU A 208 1.78 -6.34 16.86
C LEU A 208 2.75 -7.41 17.39
N ARG A 209 2.55 -8.67 16.99
CA ARG A 209 3.43 -9.80 17.36
C ARG A 209 4.40 -10.19 16.24
N ASN A 210 4.57 -9.34 15.22
CA ASN A 210 5.47 -9.61 14.10
C ASN A 210 6.93 -9.79 14.59
N PRO A 211 7.71 -10.75 14.05
CA PRO A 211 9.10 -10.93 14.46
C PRO A 211 9.99 -9.72 14.12
N ASN A 212 9.68 -8.98 13.06
CA ASN A 212 10.45 -7.80 12.66
C ASN A 212 10.08 -6.57 13.53
N PRO A 213 11.05 -5.98 14.27
CA PRO A 213 10.81 -4.82 15.14
C PRO A 213 10.32 -3.58 14.38
N VAL A 214 10.83 -3.34 13.16
CA VAL A 214 10.43 -2.20 12.31
C VAL A 214 8.93 -2.29 12.00
N VAL A 215 8.48 -3.51 11.66
CA VAL A 215 7.07 -3.77 11.37
C VAL A 215 6.23 -3.60 12.61
N ARG A 216 6.59 -4.20 13.75
CA ARG A 216 5.83 -4.05 15.01
C ARG A 216 5.65 -2.58 15.41
N GLN A 217 6.74 -1.82 15.39
CA GLN A 217 6.73 -0.41 15.79
C GLN A 217 5.76 0.40 14.92
N ARG A 218 5.85 0.23 13.59
CA ARG A 218 4.98 0.93 12.65
C ARG A 218 3.53 0.49 12.79
N VAL A 219 3.28 -0.81 12.93
CA VAL A 219 1.93 -1.37 13.09
C VAL A 219 1.28 -0.90 14.39
N CYS A 220 2.04 -0.72 15.47
CA CYS A 220 1.56 -0.13 16.72
C CYS A 220 0.98 1.29 16.53
N TYR A 221 1.64 2.12 15.73
CA TYR A 221 1.09 3.43 15.37
C TYR A 221 -0.16 3.30 14.48
N LEU A 222 -0.11 2.42 13.48
CA LEU A 222 -1.18 2.26 12.50
C LEU A 222 -2.47 1.72 13.13
N ILE A 223 -2.40 0.75 14.06
CA ILE A 223 -3.58 0.22 14.75
C ILE A 223 -4.26 1.31 15.58
N LEU A 224 -3.51 2.13 16.33
CA LEU A 224 -4.07 3.23 17.12
C LEU A 224 -4.82 4.22 16.23
N ARG A 225 -4.24 4.56 15.07
CA ARG A 225 -4.89 5.43 14.08
C ARG A 225 -6.13 4.78 13.48
N PHE A 226 -6.06 3.50 13.10
CA PHE A 226 -7.18 2.74 12.53
C PHE A 226 -8.36 2.67 13.49
N VAL A 227 -8.09 2.29 14.74
CA VAL A 227 -9.06 2.22 15.83
C VAL A 227 -9.69 3.58 16.07
N LYS A 228 -8.92 4.67 16.17
CA LYS A 228 -9.45 6.02 16.33
C LYS A 228 -10.38 6.45 15.18
N LEU A 229 -10.08 6.04 13.95
CA LEU A 229 -10.87 6.37 12.77
C LEU A 229 -12.17 5.54 12.69
N THR A 230 -12.13 4.28 13.12
CA THR A 230 -13.28 3.36 13.07
C THR A 230 -14.18 3.47 14.29
N LEU A 231 -13.63 3.80 15.48
CA LEU A 231 -14.38 4.01 16.73
C LEU A 231 -15.30 5.23 16.72
N LYS A 232 -15.02 6.25 15.89
CA LYS A 232 -15.90 7.43 15.77
C LYS A 232 -17.34 7.09 15.40
N VAL A 233 -17.60 5.87 14.93
CA VAL A 233 -18.92 5.38 14.52
C VAL A 233 -19.50 4.35 15.53
N ALA A 234 -18.83 4.10 16.66
CA ALA A 234 -19.28 3.30 17.82
C ALA A 234 -20.32 2.22 17.48
N THR A 235 -19.96 1.28 16.61
CA THR A 235 -20.82 0.15 16.28
C THR A 235 -20.55 -0.97 17.28
N SER A 236 -21.61 -1.61 17.77
CA SER A 236 -21.55 -2.85 18.56
C SER A 236 -20.58 -3.89 17.97
N HIS A 237 -20.44 -3.91 16.64
CA HIS A 237 -19.48 -4.74 15.90
C HIS A 237 -18.00 -4.46 16.23
N PHE A 238 -17.60 -3.22 16.49
CA PHE A 238 -16.22 -2.91 16.88
C PHE A 238 -15.93 -3.46 18.28
N LEU A 239 -16.84 -3.27 19.23
CA LEU A 239 -16.70 -3.80 20.59
C LEU A 239 -16.72 -5.34 20.60
N ALA A 240 -17.57 -5.96 19.78
CA ALA A 240 -17.56 -7.41 19.58
C ALA A 240 -16.21 -7.90 19.02
N ALA A 241 -15.70 -7.25 17.97
CA ALA A 241 -14.42 -7.61 17.37
C ALA A 241 -13.22 -7.42 18.32
N VAL A 242 -13.20 -6.35 19.12
CA VAL A 242 -12.13 -6.14 20.10
C VAL A 242 -12.22 -7.13 21.27
N SER A 243 -13.43 -7.37 21.80
CA SER A 243 -13.62 -8.30 22.92
C SER A 243 -13.23 -9.75 22.58
N THR A 244 -13.45 -10.19 21.34
CA THR A 244 -12.97 -11.50 20.86
C THR A 244 -11.43 -11.56 20.73
N LEU A 245 -10.78 -10.42 20.51
CA LEU A 245 -9.34 -10.35 20.22
C LEU A 245 -8.47 -9.96 21.43
N THR A 246 -9.05 -9.45 22.52
CA THR A 246 -8.31 -9.14 23.76
C THR A 246 -8.14 -10.35 24.68
N LEU A 247 -8.96 -11.39 24.54
CA LEU A 247 -8.86 -12.63 25.34
C LEU A 247 -7.46 -13.28 25.27
N PRO A 248 -6.77 -13.36 24.11
CA PRO A 248 -5.45 -13.99 23.99
C PRO A 248 -4.26 -13.07 24.32
N LEU A 249 -4.45 -11.77 24.52
CA LEU A 249 -3.38 -10.82 24.86
C LEU A 249 -3.05 -10.81 26.37
N ALA A 250 -3.90 -11.41 27.20
CA ALA A 250 -3.73 -11.48 28.66
C ALA A 250 -2.81 -12.63 29.11
N THR A 251 -2.37 -13.52 28.22
CA THR A 251 -1.44 -14.59 28.57
C THR A 251 -0.02 -14.20 28.18
N PRO A 252 0.93 -14.11 29.13
CA PRO A 252 2.34 -13.89 28.82
C PRO A 252 2.87 -15.05 27.95
N PRO A 253 3.92 -14.83 27.14
CA PRO A 253 4.56 -15.91 26.40
C PRO A 253 5.04 -16.98 27.39
N ALA A 254 4.57 -18.21 27.20
CA ALA A 254 5.09 -19.38 27.89
C ALA A 254 6.47 -19.69 27.30
N ASP A 255 7.50 -18.99 27.77
CA ASP A 255 8.92 -19.37 27.75
C ASP A 255 9.75 -18.19 28.27
N GLU A 256 9.67 -17.94 29.57
CA GLU A 256 10.75 -17.25 30.30
C GLU A 256 11.26 -18.25 31.33
N PRO A 257 12.49 -18.80 31.19
CA PRO A 257 13.05 -19.65 32.23
C PRO A 257 13.18 -18.81 33.51
N PRO A 258 12.90 -19.39 34.69
CA PRO A 258 12.94 -18.64 35.95
C PRO A 258 14.33 -18.03 36.12
N GLY A 259 14.36 -16.69 36.16
CA GLY A 259 15.58 -15.92 36.32
C GLY A 259 16.36 -16.39 37.55
N LEU A 260 17.64 -16.66 37.35
CA LEU A 260 18.62 -16.76 38.42
C LEU A 260 18.58 -15.45 39.22
N LEU A 261 18.02 -15.52 40.42
CA LEU A 261 18.16 -14.50 41.45
C LEU A 261 19.66 -14.15 41.61
N PRO A 262 20.05 -12.87 41.68
CA PRO A 262 21.42 -12.53 42.03
C PRO A 262 21.70 -13.03 43.44
N SER A 263 22.59 -14.00 43.55
CA SER A 263 23.07 -14.57 44.80
C SER A 263 23.68 -13.47 45.67
N GLY A 264 23.02 -13.23 46.81
CA GLY A 264 23.56 -12.77 48.09
C GLY A 264 24.76 -11.81 48.07
N ILE A 265 24.49 -10.55 48.41
CA ILE A 265 25.48 -9.69 49.04
C ILE A 265 25.83 -10.30 50.40
N SER A 266 27.00 -10.92 50.50
CA SER A 266 27.61 -11.32 51.77
C SER A 266 28.13 -10.08 52.51
N PRO A 267 27.75 -9.84 53.78
CA PRO A 267 28.33 -8.75 54.56
C PRO A 267 29.73 -9.15 55.02
N SER A 268 30.73 -8.33 54.69
CA SER A 268 32.09 -8.40 55.21
C SER A 268 32.12 -8.13 56.74
N PRO A 269 32.95 -8.84 57.53
CA PRO A 269 33.04 -8.64 58.97
C PRO A 269 33.84 -7.37 59.30
N PRO A 270 33.67 -6.78 60.50
CA PRO A 270 34.49 -5.67 60.94
C PRO A 270 35.86 -6.19 61.40
N SER A 271 36.92 -5.53 60.96
CA SER A 271 38.27 -5.74 61.48
C SER A 271 38.56 -4.75 62.64
N PRO A 272 39.40 -5.14 63.60
CA PRO A 272 39.61 -4.44 64.87
C PRO A 272 40.45 -3.16 64.77
#